data_AF-A0A0S8BJ07-F1
#
_entry.id   AF-A0A0S8BJ07-F1
#
_cell.length_a   1.000
_cell.length_b   1.000
_cell.length_c   1.000
_cell.angle_alpha   90.00
_cell.angle_beta   90.00
_cell.angle_gamma   90.00
#
_symmetry.space_group_name_H-M   'P 1'
#
loop_
_entity.id
_entity.type
_entity.pdbx_description
1 polymer ?
#
loop_
_entity_poly.entity_id
_entity_poly.type
_entity_poly.pdbx_seq_one_letter_code
_entity_poly.pdbx_strand_id
1 'polypeptide(L)'
;MKRRSFLRATAASGVVAVAAATGLLKPTQVLAASWPTKAFESNKVDDALTALFGTSQRTKSNDIKITANIQAENGASVPVAVRASMPNVTAVGIYVHENAQPLAANVNVTGGAGYLRANIKMLKTSKVEFVAQAGGKLYTNTINIKVTAGGCGG
;
A
#
# COMPACT_ATOMS: atom_id res chain seq x y z
N MET A 1 -15.63 -42.89 33.53
CA MET A 1 -14.80 -41.93 32.78
C MET A 1 -13.59 -42.66 32.17
N LYS A 2 -13.36 -42.55 30.85
CA LYS A 2 -12.30 -43.30 30.14
C LYS A 2 -10.93 -42.65 30.37
N ARG A 3 -10.03 -43.31 31.12
CA ARG A 3 -8.67 -42.85 31.49
C ARG A 3 -7.83 -42.36 30.30
N ARG A 4 -7.99 -42.97 29.13
CA ARG A 4 -7.35 -42.54 27.86
C ARG A 4 -7.78 -41.14 27.40
N SER A 5 -9.03 -40.75 27.65
CA SER A 5 -9.54 -39.43 27.27
C SER A 5 -8.96 -38.34 28.16
N PHE A 6 -8.78 -38.64 29.45
CA PHE A 6 -8.16 -37.73 30.41
C PHE A 6 -6.69 -37.48 30.05
N LEU A 7 -5.90 -38.54 29.81
CA LEU A 7 -4.48 -38.41 29.46
C LEU A 7 -4.25 -37.63 28.16
N ARG A 8 -5.11 -37.83 27.16
CA ARG A 8 -5.06 -37.07 25.89
C ARG A 8 -5.41 -35.59 26.10
N ALA A 9 -6.40 -35.30 26.94
CA ALA A 9 -6.78 -33.93 27.27
C ALA A 9 -5.65 -33.18 28.01
N THR A 10 -5.00 -33.81 28.99
CA THR A 10 -3.90 -33.20 29.75
C THR A 10 -2.64 -32.97 28.91
N ALA A 11 -2.32 -33.90 28.01
CA ALA A 11 -1.19 -33.74 27.10
C ALA A 11 -1.45 -32.60 26.09
N ALA A 12 -2.67 -32.51 25.55
CA ALA A 12 -3.04 -31.45 24.62
C ALA A 12 -3.02 -30.06 25.28
N SER A 13 -3.54 -29.92 26.50
CA SER A 13 -3.53 -28.64 27.21
C SER A 13 -2.12 -28.20 27.63
N GLY A 14 -1.23 -29.14 27.96
CA GLY A 14 0.17 -28.84 28.26
C GLY A 14 0.93 -28.24 27.07
N VAL A 15 0.75 -28.80 25.87
CA VAL A 15 1.40 -28.29 24.65
C VAL A 15 0.89 -26.89 24.29
N VAL A 16 -0.41 -26.64 24.43
CA VAL A 16 -1.00 -25.31 24.16
C VAL A 16 -0.51 -24.27 25.16
N ALA A 17 -0.40 -24.61 26.45
CA ALA A 17 0.13 -23.71 27.46
C ALA A 17 1.60 -23.33 27.22
N VAL A 18 2.43 -24.30 26.79
CA VAL A 18 3.84 -24.07 26.42
C VAL A 18 3.94 -23.23 25.15
N ALA A 19 3.11 -23.48 24.13
CA ALA A 19 3.07 -22.67 22.91
C ALA A 19 2.60 -21.23 23.19
N ALA A 20 1.67 -21.03 24.14
CA ALA A 20 1.26 -19.71 24.58
C ALA A 20 2.38 -18.95 25.32
N ALA A 21 3.07 -19.65 26.24
CA ALA A 21 4.14 -19.07 27.06
C ALA A 21 5.40 -18.72 26.26
N THR A 22 5.73 -19.53 25.25
CA THR A 22 6.86 -19.27 24.32
C THR A 22 6.55 -18.19 23.29
N GLY A 23 5.34 -17.61 23.30
CA GLY A 23 4.93 -16.56 22.37
C GLY A 23 4.63 -17.07 20.96
N LEU A 24 4.64 -18.38 20.73
CA LEU A 24 4.30 -18.99 19.43
C LEU A 24 2.84 -18.68 19.01
N LEU A 25 1.95 -18.48 20.00
CA LEU A 25 0.56 -18.09 19.77
C LEU A 25 0.33 -16.57 19.72
N LYS A 26 1.35 -15.75 19.97
CA LYS A 26 1.23 -14.29 19.89
C LYS A 26 1.65 -13.83 18.48
N PRO A 27 0.75 -13.27 17.67
CA PRO A 27 1.08 -12.79 16.33
C PRO A 27 1.82 -11.45 16.44
N THR A 28 3.08 -11.47 16.91
CA THR A 28 3.90 -10.28 17.14
C THR A 28 4.23 -9.54 15.84
N GLN A 29 4.36 -10.25 14.72
CA GLN A 29 4.67 -9.66 13.41
C GLN A 29 3.52 -8.80 12.86
N VAL A 30 2.27 -9.24 13.04
CA VAL A 30 1.08 -8.50 12.58
C VAL A 30 0.87 -7.25 13.43
N LEU A 31 1.16 -7.30 14.72
CA LEU A 31 1.06 -6.15 15.62
C LEU A 31 2.24 -5.16 15.46
N ALA A 32 3.42 -5.65 15.04
CA ALA A 32 4.60 -4.81 14.78
C ALA A 32 4.53 -4.07 13.43
N ALA A 33 3.77 -4.60 12.46
CA ALA A 33 3.42 -3.86 11.26
C ALA A 33 2.38 -2.78 11.61
N SER A 34 2.83 -1.70 12.23
CA SER A 34 2.03 -0.51 12.51
C SER A 34 1.39 -0.03 11.21
N TRP A 35 0.09 -0.27 11.05
CA TRP A 35 -0.67 0.28 9.92
C TRP A 35 -0.46 1.79 9.91
N PRO A 36 -0.05 2.40 8.78
CA PRO A 36 0.24 3.82 8.74
C PRO A 36 -1.08 4.63 8.66
N THR A 37 -1.89 4.56 9.73
CA THR A 37 -3.18 5.26 9.86
C THR A 37 -3.05 6.74 9.52
N LYS A 38 -2.04 7.40 10.09
CA LYS A 38 -1.76 8.83 9.85
C LYS A 38 -1.52 9.17 8.38
N ALA A 39 -0.90 8.26 7.61
CA ALA A 39 -0.66 8.50 6.19
C ALA A 39 -1.92 8.32 5.34
N PHE A 40 -2.79 7.38 5.71
CA PHE A 40 -4.07 7.16 5.03
C PHE A 40 -5.14 8.19 5.44
N GLU A 41 -5.06 8.76 6.64
CA GLU A 41 -5.97 9.80 7.14
C GLU A 41 -5.59 11.23 6.73
N SER A 42 -4.37 11.42 6.20
CA SER A 42 -3.90 12.73 5.75
C SER A 42 -4.71 13.22 4.56
N ASN A 43 -5.11 14.51 4.55
CA ASN A 43 -5.85 15.10 3.42
C ASN A 43 -4.95 15.70 2.33
N LYS A 44 -3.64 15.73 2.55
CA LYS A 44 -2.65 16.26 1.59
C LYS A 44 -1.59 15.22 1.30
N VAL A 45 -1.09 15.24 0.07
CA VAL A 45 -0.03 14.32 -0.40
C VAL A 45 1.26 14.52 0.39
N ASP A 46 1.66 15.76 0.66
CA ASP A 46 2.90 16.05 1.38
C ASP A 46 2.84 15.58 2.84
N ASP A 47 1.68 15.68 3.48
CA ASP A 47 1.44 15.18 4.83
C ASP A 47 1.51 13.65 4.86
N ALA A 48 0.88 12.99 3.87
CA ALA A 48 0.94 11.53 3.72
C ALA A 48 2.36 11.02 3.46
N LEU A 49 3.16 11.75 2.66
CA LEU A 49 4.56 11.43 2.40
C LEU A 49 5.43 11.61 3.62
N THR A 50 5.24 12.71 4.35
CA THR A 50 5.97 12.96 5.60
C THR A 50 5.62 11.89 6.64
N ALA A 51 4.37 11.46 6.70
CA ALA A 51 3.93 10.39 7.60
C ALA A 51 4.51 9.01 7.24
N LEU A 52 4.74 8.71 5.95
CA LEU A 52 5.29 7.41 5.50
C LEU A 52 6.82 7.36 5.46
N PHE A 53 7.44 8.43 4.97
CA PHE A 53 8.86 8.46 4.63
C PHE A 53 9.67 9.46 5.45
N GLY A 54 9.01 10.23 6.34
CA GLY A 54 9.66 11.28 7.13
C GLY A 54 10.00 12.55 6.35
N THR A 55 9.71 12.60 5.05
CA THR A 55 9.97 13.76 4.18
C THR A 55 8.96 13.83 3.03
N SER A 56 8.65 15.05 2.59
CA SER A 56 7.89 15.33 1.37
C SER A 56 8.79 15.64 0.16
N GLN A 57 10.10 15.82 0.39
CA GLN A 57 11.05 16.15 -0.68
C GLN A 57 11.27 14.95 -1.59
N ARG A 58 11.11 15.19 -2.89
CA ARG A 58 11.19 14.16 -3.91
C ARG A 58 11.61 14.74 -5.25
N THR A 59 12.36 13.95 -5.99
CA THR A 59 12.94 14.35 -7.27
C THR A 59 12.18 13.70 -8.41
N LYS A 60 11.91 14.46 -9.48
CA LYS A 60 11.27 13.89 -10.66
C LYS A 60 12.22 12.90 -11.35
N SER A 61 11.76 11.70 -11.68
CA SER A 61 12.55 10.70 -12.41
C SER A 61 11.79 10.16 -13.62
N ASN A 62 12.52 10.03 -14.74
CA ASN A 62 12.01 9.43 -15.97
C ASN A 62 12.07 7.89 -15.92
N ASP A 63 12.73 7.31 -14.91
CA ASP A 63 12.84 5.86 -14.74
C ASP A 63 11.56 5.22 -14.17
N ILE A 64 10.57 6.05 -13.84
CA ILE A 64 9.24 5.66 -13.38
C ILE A 64 8.28 5.72 -14.57
N LYS A 65 7.79 4.56 -15.01
CA LYS A 65 6.80 4.45 -16.09
C LYS A 65 5.41 4.19 -15.52
N ILE A 66 4.49 5.13 -15.74
CA ILE A 66 3.09 5.01 -15.36
C ILE A 66 2.27 4.60 -16.58
N THR A 67 1.45 3.56 -16.42
CA THR A 67 0.52 3.06 -17.42
C THR A 67 -0.88 3.12 -16.84
N ALA A 68 -1.68 4.06 -17.33
CA ALA A 68 -3.07 4.25 -16.93
C ALA A 68 -3.86 4.78 -18.14
N ASN A 69 -5.18 4.58 -18.14
CA ASN A 69 -6.04 5.23 -19.12
C ASN A 69 -6.11 6.74 -18.81
N ILE A 70 -5.95 7.58 -19.84
CA ILE A 70 -6.02 9.04 -19.71
C ILE A 70 -7.45 9.54 -19.46
N GLN A 71 -8.45 8.73 -19.80
CA GLN A 71 -9.86 8.99 -19.53
C GLN A 71 -10.44 7.91 -18.61
N ALA A 72 -11.15 8.35 -17.58
CA ALA A 72 -11.83 7.49 -16.63
C ALA A 72 -13.27 7.94 -16.46
N GLU A 73 -14.19 7.00 -16.27
CA GLU A 73 -15.58 7.31 -15.96
C GLU A 73 -15.73 7.56 -14.45
N ASN A 74 -16.63 8.47 -14.09
CA ASN A 74 -16.87 8.84 -12.70
C ASN A 74 -17.28 7.61 -11.85
N GLY A 75 -16.54 7.36 -10.77
CA GLY A 75 -16.81 6.29 -9.82
C GLY A 75 -16.38 4.89 -10.29
N ALA A 76 -15.89 4.77 -11.53
CA ALA A 76 -15.33 3.54 -12.04
C ALA A 76 -13.97 3.22 -11.41
N SER A 77 -13.65 1.94 -11.39
CA SER A 77 -12.35 1.46 -10.93
C SER A 77 -11.32 1.70 -12.04
N VAL A 78 -10.37 2.60 -11.82
CA VAL A 78 -9.33 2.94 -12.80
C VAL A 78 -8.10 2.05 -12.57
N PRO A 79 -7.72 1.19 -13.54
CA PRO A 79 -6.49 0.42 -13.42
C PRO A 79 -5.28 1.32 -13.67
N VAL A 80 -4.43 1.43 -12.64
CA VAL A 80 -3.15 2.15 -12.70
C VAL A 80 -2.04 1.15 -12.44
N ALA A 81 -1.12 1.00 -13.39
CA ALA A 81 0.09 0.21 -13.26
C ALA A 81 1.30 1.12 -13.31
N VAL A 82 2.24 0.94 -12.39
CA VAL A 82 3.47 1.72 -12.34
C VAL A 82 4.66 0.81 -12.17
N ARG A 83 5.75 1.14 -12.86
CA ARG A 83 7.02 0.43 -12.79
C ARG A 83 8.16 1.42 -12.60
N ALA A 84 8.92 1.27 -11.53
CA ALA A 84 10.21 1.90 -11.35
C ALA A 84 11.31 0.96 -11.87
N SER A 85 12.12 1.43 -12.83
CA SER A 85 13.27 0.70 -13.37
C SER A 85 14.57 0.96 -12.60
N MET A 86 14.52 1.76 -11.54
CA MET A 86 15.67 2.11 -10.71
C MET A 86 16.14 0.91 -9.85
N PRO A 87 17.45 0.80 -9.56
CA PRO A 87 17.96 -0.19 -8.62
C PRO A 87 17.58 0.16 -7.18
N ASN A 88 17.48 -0.86 -6.32
CA ASN A 88 17.29 -0.71 -4.86
C ASN A 88 16.03 0.05 -4.43
N VAL A 89 14.90 -0.20 -5.08
CA VAL A 89 13.60 0.32 -4.64
C VAL A 89 13.16 -0.40 -3.37
N THR A 90 12.96 0.36 -2.29
CA THR A 90 12.57 -0.15 -0.97
C THR A 90 11.09 0.01 -0.69
N ALA A 91 10.45 1.02 -1.30
CA ALA A 91 9.02 1.28 -1.13
C ALA A 91 8.46 2.01 -2.35
N VAL A 92 7.18 1.78 -2.63
CA VAL A 92 6.44 2.43 -3.71
C VAL A 92 5.05 2.82 -3.23
N GLY A 93 4.50 3.91 -3.77
CA GLY A 93 3.16 4.34 -3.47
C GLY A 93 2.50 5.11 -4.61
N ILE A 94 1.18 5.04 -4.67
CA ILE A 94 0.35 5.80 -5.61
C ILE A 94 -0.49 6.80 -4.81
N TYR A 95 -0.46 8.04 -5.27
CA TYR A 95 -1.13 9.18 -4.67
C TYR A 95 -2.07 9.83 -5.69
N VAL A 96 -3.25 10.26 -5.24
CA VAL A 96 -4.25 10.96 -6.05
C VAL A 96 -4.60 12.27 -5.36
N HIS A 97 -4.28 13.40 -5.99
CA HIS A 97 -4.29 14.71 -5.31
C HIS A 97 -5.68 15.19 -4.88
N GLU A 98 -6.72 14.86 -5.65
CA GLU A 98 -8.10 15.35 -5.43
C GLU A 98 -9.01 14.34 -4.73
N ASN A 99 -8.45 13.20 -4.28
CA ASN A 99 -9.19 12.23 -3.49
C ASN A 99 -9.22 12.66 -2.01
N ALA A 100 -10.30 12.32 -1.30
CA ALA A 100 -10.41 12.58 0.14
C ALA A 100 -9.26 11.94 0.94
N GLN A 101 -8.86 10.73 0.53
CA GLN A 101 -7.62 10.11 0.96
C GLN A 101 -6.65 10.09 -0.23
N PRO A 102 -5.57 10.89 -0.19
CA PRO A 102 -4.65 11.02 -1.29
C PRO A 102 -3.80 9.77 -1.47
N LEU A 103 -3.46 9.04 -0.40
CA LEU A 103 -2.73 7.79 -0.50
C LEU A 103 -3.66 6.66 -0.96
N ALA A 104 -3.50 6.22 -2.21
CA ALA A 104 -4.31 5.14 -2.78
C ALA A 104 -3.72 3.74 -2.52
N ALA A 105 -2.39 3.63 -2.54
CA ALA A 105 -1.68 2.39 -2.26
C ALA A 105 -0.25 2.66 -1.82
N ASN A 106 0.27 1.83 -0.91
CA ASN A 106 1.66 1.81 -0.49
C ASN A 106 2.12 0.36 -0.34
N VAL A 107 3.31 0.05 -0.83
CA VAL A 107 3.92 -1.28 -0.72
C VAL A 107 5.40 -1.12 -0.43
N ASN A 108 5.89 -1.84 0.58
CA ASN A 108 7.31 -2.02 0.82
C ASN A 108 7.81 -3.17 -0.06
N VAL A 109 8.89 -2.92 -0.80
CA VAL A 109 9.48 -3.87 -1.74
C VAL A 109 10.80 -4.37 -1.17
N THR A 110 10.91 -5.67 -0.96
CA THR A 110 12.13 -6.34 -0.48
C THR A 110 12.73 -7.19 -1.59
N GLY A 111 13.85 -6.74 -2.17
CA GLY A 111 14.63 -7.51 -3.14
C GLY A 111 13.98 -7.69 -4.52
N GLY A 112 12.93 -6.93 -4.85
CA GLY A 112 12.18 -7.03 -6.10
C GLY A 112 12.18 -5.75 -6.94
N ALA A 113 11.56 -5.82 -8.13
CA ALA A 113 11.32 -4.65 -8.97
C ALA A 113 10.20 -3.78 -8.36
N GLY A 114 10.36 -2.46 -8.41
CA GLY A 114 9.35 -1.49 -7.94
C GLY A 114 8.12 -1.43 -8.84
N TYR A 115 7.34 -2.51 -8.89
CA TYR A 115 6.12 -2.63 -9.68
C TYR A 115 4.90 -2.64 -8.77
N LEU A 116 3.90 -1.80 -9.09
CA LEU A 116 2.64 -1.75 -8.38
C LEU A 116 1.51 -1.56 -9.38
N ARG A 117 0.51 -2.44 -9.32
CA ARG A 117 -0.74 -2.29 -10.06
C ARG A 117 -1.89 -2.26 -9.08
N ALA A 118 -2.70 -1.20 -9.15
CA ALA A 118 -3.85 -1.02 -8.31
C ALA A 118 -5.03 -0.49 -9.12
N ASN A 119 -6.21 -0.87 -8.67
CA ASN A 119 -7.48 -0.41 -9.21
C ASN A 119 -8.00 0.68 -8.28
N ILE A 120 -7.92 1.94 -8.71
CA ILE A 120 -8.13 3.11 -7.85
C ILE A 120 -9.46 3.76 -8.21
N LYS A 121 -10.28 4.06 -7.21
CA LYS A 121 -11.52 4.83 -7.40
C LYS A 121 -11.18 6.33 -7.46
N MET A 122 -11.63 6.99 -8.51
CA MET A 122 -11.43 8.43 -8.73
C MET A 122 -12.77 9.09 -9.03
N LEU A 123 -13.07 10.16 -8.29
CA LEU A 123 -14.34 10.90 -8.44
C LEU A 123 -14.21 12.13 -9.35
N LYS A 124 -13.01 12.71 -9.42
CA LYS A 124 -12.71 13.95 -10.14
C LYS A 124 -11.44 13.80 -10.97
N THR A 125 -11.33 14.63 -12.01
CA THR A 125 -10.08 14.78 -12.77
C THR A 125 -8.97 15.14 -11.80
N SER A 126 -7.90 14.36 -11.79
CA SER A 126 -6.84 14.54 -10.81
C SER A 126 -5.50 14.10 -11.35
N LYS A 127 -4.47 14.72 -10.78
CA LYS A 127 -3.09 14.30 -10.93
C LYS A 127 -2.88 13.04 -10.09
N VAL A 128 -2.56 11.95 -10.77
CA VAL A 128 -2.07 10.72 -10.14
C VAL A 128 -0.54 10.79 -10.12
N GLU A 129 0.01 10.49 -8.97
CA GLU A 129 1.42 10.60 -8.70
C GLU A 129 1.95 9.30 -8.12
N PHE A 130 3.06 8.83 -8.67
CA PHE A 130 3.75 7.68 -8.14
C PHE A 130 5.03 8.12 -7.46
N VAL A 131 5.25 7.62 -6.26
CA VAL A 131 6.49 7.85 -5.51
C VAL A 131 7.17 6.52 -5.26
N ALA A 132 8.46 6.46 -5.57
CA ALA A 132 9.33 5.34 -5.25
C ALA A 132 10.47 5.81 -4.34
N GLN A 133 10.73 5.08 -3.27
CA GLN A 133 11.90 5.25 -2.44
C GLN A 133 13.00 4.32 -2.93
N ALA A 134 14.18 4.88 -3.25
CA ALA A 134 15.36 4.11 -3.62
C ALA A 134 16.61 4.75 -3.02
N GLY A 135 17.45 3.94 -2.37
CA GLY A 135 18.70 4.43 -1.75
C GLY A 135 18.50 5.57 -0.72
N GLY A 136 17.35 5.60 -0.04
CA GLY A 136 17.02 6.64 0.94
C GLY A 136 16.48 7.95 0.35
N LYS A 137 16.32 8.04 -0.98
CA LYS A 137 15.74 9.21 -1.66
C LYS A 137 14.37 8.88 -2.23
N LEU A 138 13.49 9.88 -2.29
CA LEU A 138 12.19 9.76 -2.94
C LEU A 138 12.26 10.26 -4.38
N TYR A 139 11.74 9.46 -5.29
CA TYR A 139 11.59 9.77 -6.70
C TYR A 139 10.12 9.80 -7.07
N THR A 140 9.72 10.73 -7.91
CA THR A 140 8.32 10.90 -8.31
C THR A 140 8.14 10.97 -9.82
N ASN A 141 7.00 10.50 -10.30
CA ASN A 141 6.48 10.84 -11.63
C ASN A 141 4.96 10.98 -11.57
N THR A 142 4.39 11.77 -12.48
CA THR A 142 2.98 12.17 -12.46
C THR A 142 2.32 11.95 -13.81
N ILE A 143 1.03 11.60 -13.78
CA ILE A 143 0.13 11.56 -14.93
C ILE A 143 -1.18 12.25 -14.55
N ASN A 144 -1.78 12.97 -15.49
CA ASN A 144 -3.10 13.56 -15.29
C ASN A 144 -4.16 12.64 -15.89
N ILE A 145 -5.12 12.19 -15.07
CA ILE A 145 -6.24 11.36 -15.52
C ILE A 145 -7.50 12.21 -15.51
N LYS A 146 -8.13 12.34 -16.67
CA LYS A 146 -9.37 13.09 -16.84
C LYS A 146 -10.55 12.18 -16.50
N VAL A 147 -11.33 12.57 -15.50
CA VAL A 147 -12.60 11.91 -15.17
C VAL A 147 -13.73 12.60 -15.90
N THR A 148 -14.48 11.85 -16.68
CA THR A 148 -15.70 12.31 -17.35
C THR A 148 -16.93 11.85 -16.56
N ALA A 149 -17.99 12.68 -16.56
CA ALA A 149 -19.30 12.25 -16.07
C ALA A 149 -19.74 11.04 -16.90
N GLY A 150 -20.02 9.92 -16.23
CA GLY A 150 -20.20 8.61 -16.85
C GLY A 150 -21.04 8.66 -18.13
N GLY A 151 -20.49 8.10 -19.20
CA GLY A 151 -21.23 7.88 -20.42
C GLY A 151 -22.25 6.78 -20.18
N CYS A 152 -23.49 6.99 -20.64
CA CYS A 152 -24.43 5.90 -20.86
C CYS A 152 -23.82 5.00 -21.96
N GLY A 153 -23.00 4.02 -21.55
CA GLY A 153 -22.23 3.13 -22.41
C GLY A 153 -22.74 1.69 -22.38
N GLY A 154 -24.06 1.53 -22.22
CA GLY A 154 -24.82 0.30 -22.43
C GLY A 154 -26.01 0.59 -23.32
#